data_AF-A0A2V5ND76-F1
#
_entry.id   AF-A0A2V5ND76-F1
#
_cell.length_a   1.000
_cell.length_b   1.000
_cell.length_c   1.000
_cell.angle_alpha   90.00
_cell.angle_beta   90.00
_cell.angle_gamma   90.00
#
_symmetry.space_group_name_H-M   'P 1'
#
loop_
_entity.id
_entity.type
_entity.pdbx_description
1 polymer ?
#
loop_
_entity_poly.entity_id
_entity_poly.type
_entity_poly.pdbx_seq_one_letter_code
_entity_poly.pdbx_strand_id
1 'polypeptide(L)'
;MNLTIAKDQILHGLQAVQNVVSARTTLPILSNVLLRADGKNLEFTATDLDVTVACAVEANVKKAGATTVPVKKLFGIARELNSAEIELEVDDK
;
A
#
# COMPACT_ATOMS: atom_id res chain seq x y z
N MET A 1 -9.79 0.69 8.68
CA MET A 1 -8.63 1.59 8.45
C MET A 1 -9.15 2.83 7.75
N ASN A 2 -8.75 4.04 8.14
CA ASN A 2 -9.12 5.29 7.45
C ASN A 2 -7.98 6.31 7.56
N LEU A 3 -7.50 6.83 6.42
CA LEU A 3 -6.40 7.80 6.35
C LEU A 3 -6.49 8.69 5.10
N THR A 4 -5.82 9.84 5.15
CA THR A 4 -5.48 10.64 3.96
C THR A 4 -3.97 10.69 3.77
N ILE A 5 -3.52 10.71 2.52
CA ILE A 5 -2.10 10.68 2.16
C ILE A 5 -1.86 11.47 0.86
N ALA A 6 -0.73 12.17 0.78
CA ALA A 6 -0.34 12.86 -0.44
C ALA A 6 0.01 11.85 -1.56
N LYS A 7 -0.37 12.18 -2.81
CA LYS A 7 -0.22 11.27 -3.95
C LYS A 7 1.24 10.84 -4.18
N ASP A 8 2.20 11.73 -3.98
CA ASP A 8 3.63 11.44 -4.09
C ASP A 8 4.08 10.43 -3.03
N GLN A 9 3.60 10.54 -1.80
CA GLN A 9 3.96 9.65 -0.70
C GLN A 9 3.46 8.22 -0.94
N ILE A 10 2.20 8.04 -1.35
CA ILE A 10 1.67 6.70 -1.66
C ILE A 10 2.36 6.08 -2.87
N LEU A 11 2.66 6.86 -3.91
CA LEU A 11 3.40 6.38 -5.07
C LEU A 11 4.82 5.97 -4.69
N HIS A 12 5.49 6.72 -3.82
CA HIS A 12 6.82 6.38 -3.31
C HIS A 12 6.81 5.05 -2.55
N GLY A 13 5.89 4.89 -1.60
CA GLY A 13 5.76 3.65 -0.81
C GLY A 13 5.46 2.42 -1.68
N LEU A 14 4.48 2.53 -2.59
CA LEU A 14 4.13 1.44 -3.51
C LEU A 14 5.28 1.11 -4.49
N GLN A 15 5.98 2.12 -5.00
CA GLN A 15 7.11 1.93 -5.90
C GLN A 15 8.27 1.18 -5.22
N ALA A 16 8.49 1.43 -3.93
CA ALA A 16 9.54 0.77 -3.15
C ALA A 16 9.28 -0.74 -2.98
N VAL A 17 8.02 -1.15 -2.79
CA VAL A 17 7.68 -2.55 -2.50
C VAL A 17 7.25 -3.37 -3.72
N GLN A 18 6.74 -2.75 -4.80
CA GLN A 18 6.10 -3.49 -5.90
C GLN A 18 7.02 -4.47 -6.66
N ASN A 19 8.34 -4.23 -6.64
CA ASN A 19 9.30 -5.03 -7.42
C ASN A 19 9.59 -6.40 -6.79
N VAL A 20 9.37 -6.58 -5.48
CA VAL A 20 9.54 -7.88 -4.81
C VAL A 20 8.43 -8.87 -5.21
N VAL A 21 7.39 -8.39 -5.89
CA VAL A 21 6.14 -9.11 -6.13
C VAL A 21 6.19 -9.79 -7.50
N SER A 22 6.26 -11.12 -7.51
CA SER A 22 6.29 -11.91 -8.75
C SER A 22 4.92 -12.01 -9.42
N ALA A 23 4.85 -11.76 -10.73
CA ALA A 23 3.64 -11.99 -11.52
C ALA A 23 3.35 -13.47 -11.81
N ARG A 24 4.28 -14.37 -11.46
CA ARG A 24 4.18 -15.82 -11.73
C ARG A 24 3.91 -16.65 -10.47
N THR A 25 3.62 -16.01 -9.34
CA THR A 25 3.31 -16.73 -8.10
C THR A 25 2.00 -17.51 -8.22
N THR A 26 1.96 -18.71 -7.67
CA THR A 26 0.73 -19.52 -7.54
C THR A 26 -0.09 -19.13 -6.30
N LEU A 27 0.46 -18.28 -5.42
CA LEU A 27 -0.18 -17.82 -4.19
C LEU A 27 -0.68 -16.37 -4.37
N PRO A 28 -1.99 -16.14 -4.59
CA PRO A 28 -2.52 -14.81 -4.88
C PRO A 28 -2.21 -13.77 -3.81
N ILE A 29 -2.15 -14.17 -2.53
CA ILE A 29 -1.84 -13.26 -1.41
C ILE A 29 -0.45 -12.63 -1.55
N LEU A 30 0.52 -13.31 -2.18
CA LEU A 30 1.86 -12.78 -2.41
C LEU A 30 1.89 -11.76 -3.55
N SER A 31 0.78 -11.55 -4.27
CA SER A 31 0.64 -10.44 -5.23
C SER A 31 0.18 -9.13 -4.57
N ASN A 32 -0.12 -9.17 -3.27
CA ASN A 32 -0.59 -8.03 -2.50
C ASN A 32 0.55 -7.30 -1.80
N VAL A 33 0.27 -6.04 -1.46
CA VAL A 33 1.00 -5.28 -0.44
C VAL A 33 0.17 -5.27 0.83
N LEU A 34 0.81 -5.47 1.97
CA LEU A 34 0.26 -5.17 3.29
C LEU A 34 0.37 -3.68 3.53
N LEU A 35 -0.77 -3.04 3.80
CA LEU A 35 -0.88 -1.66 4.23
C LEU A 35 -1.17 -1.65 5.72
N ARG A 36 -0.34 -1.00 6.52
CA ARG A 36 -0.56 -0.82 7.96
C ARG A 36 -0.52 0.67 8.31
N ALA A 37 -1.66 1.21 8.69
CA ALA A 37 -1.80 2.59 9.14
C ALA A 37 -1.72 2.64 10.67
N ASP A 38 -0.72 3.35 11.18
CA ASP A 38 -0.51 3.52 12.62
C ASP A 38 0.17 4.87 12.92
N GLY A 39 -0.28 5.55 13.98
CA GLY A 39 0.20 6.88 14.36
C GLY A 39 0.06 7.91 13.23
N LYS A 40 1.19 8.32 12.65
CA LYS A 40 1.28 9.30 11.55
C LYS A 40 1.83 8.72 10.26
N ASN A 41 1.89 7.39 10.17
CA ASN A 41 2.56 6.72 9.07
C ASN A 41 1.67 5.65 8.44
N LEU A 42 1.89 5.43 7.15
CA LEU A 42 1.43 4.25 6.43
C LEU A 42 2.65 3.41 6.07
N GLU A 43 2.68 2.18 6.57
CA GLU A 43 3.69 1.18 6.22
C GLU A 43 3.19 0.28 5.10
N PHE A 44 4.06 0.02 4.13
CA PHE A 44 3.89 -0.89 3.02
C PHE A 44 4.83 -2.07 3.21
N THR A 45 4.33 -3.30 3.14
CA THR A 45 5.17 -4.50 3.20
C THR A 45 4.78 -5.47 2.09
N ALA A 46 5.76 -6.02 1.38
CA ALA A 46 5.54 -7.08 0.40
C ALA A 46 6.65 -8.13 0.50
N THR A 47 6.34 -9.36 0.06
CA THR A 47 7.28 -10.49 0.11
C THR A 47 6.98 -11.55 -0.94
N ASP A 48 8.01 -12.26 -1.39
CA ASP A 48 7.93 -13.48 -2.19
C ASP A 48 8.31 -14.76 -1.41
N LEU A 49 8.35 -14.67 -0.07
CA LEU A 49 8.83 -15.69 0.90
C LEU A 49 10.34 -15.79 1.07
N ASP A 50 11.13 -15.31 0.11
CA ASP A 50 12.60 -15.28 0.22
C ASP A 50 13.09 -13.89 0.61
N VAL A 51 12.47 -12.85 0.04
CA VAL A 51 12.77 -11.45 0.28
C VAL A 51 11.53 -10.74 0.82
N THR A 52 11.74 -9.88 1.82
CA THR A 52 10.70 -8.98 2.34
C THR A 52 11.19 -7.55 2.24
N VAL A 53 10.36 -6.66 1.69
CA VAL A 53 10.64 -5.23 1.59
C VAL A 53 9.56 -4.46 2.35
N ALA A 54 9.98 -3.52 3.19
CA ALA A 54 9.09 -2.63 3.92
C ALA A 54 9.50 -1.16 3.72
N CYS A 55 8.51 -0.28 3.64
CA CYS A 55 8.69 1.16 3.50
C CYS A 55 7.59 1.87 4.30
N ALA A 56 7.95 2.92 5.04
CA ALA A 56 7.00 3.77 5.75
C ALA A 56 7.05 5.19 5.20
N VAL A 57 5.88 5.79 5.03
CA VAL A 57 5.71 7.18 4.58
C VAL A 57 4.75 7.91 5.51
N GLU A 58 4.80 9.24 5.49
CA GLU A 58 3.90 10.07 6.28
C GLU A 58 2.46 10.02 5.73
N ALA A 59 1.50 9.88 6.63
CA ALA A 59 0.07 9.86 6.32
C ALA A 59 -0.74 10.39 7.49
N ASN A 60 -1.88 11.02 7.20
CA ASN A 60 -2.82 11.45 8.22
C ASN A 60 -3.79 10.32 8.56
N VAL A 61 -3.48 9.54 9.59
CA VAL A 61 -4.29 8.38 10.00
C VAL A 61 -5.43 8.82 10.91
N LYS A 62 -6.67 8.71 10.42
CA LYS A 62 -7.89 8.97 11.21
C LYS A 62 -8.29 7.75 12.04
N LYS A 63 -8.14 6.55 11.48
CA LYS A 63 -8.42 5.25 12.14
C LYS A 63 -7.34 4.25 11.76
N ALA A 64 -6.55 3.82 12.75
CA ALA A 64 -5.55 2.79 12.58
C ALA A 64 -6.16 1.48 12.04
N GLY A 65 -5.33 0.65 11.44
CA GLY A 65 -5.73 -0.65 10.92
C GLY A 65 -4.79 -1.16 9.84
N ALA A 66 -5.09 -2.36 9.35
CA ALA A 66 -4.31 -2.96 8.29
C ALA A 66 -5.21 -3.69 7.31
N THR A 67 -4.75 -3.76 6.05
CA THR A 67 -5.37 -4.58 5.00
C THR A 67 -4.33 -4.99 3.98
N THR A 68 -4.68 -5.89 3.07
CA THR A 68 -3.83 -6.22 1.93
C THR A 68 -4.58 -5.96 0.63
N VAL A 69 -3.87 -5.46 -0.38
CA VAL A 69 -4.45 -5.17 -1.70
C VAL A 69 -3.46 -5.46 -2.82
N PRO A 70 -3.91 -5.82 -4.03
CA PRO A 70 -3.01 -6.08 -5.16
C PRO A 70 -2.15 -4.85 -5.49
N VAL A 71 -0.84 -4.98 -5.29
CA VAL A 71 0.10 -3.85 -5.30
C VAL A 71 0.19 -3.15 -6.65
N LYS A 72 0.26 -3.91 -7.75
CA LYS A 72 0.33 -3.36 -9.12
C LYS A 72 -0.95 -2.63 -9.51
N LYS A 73 -2.11 -3.15 -9.05
CA LYS A 73 -3.41 -2.53 -9.31
C LYS A 73 -3.53 -1.22 -8.55
N LEU A 74 -3.19 -1.22 -7.26
CA LEU A 74 -3.21 0.00 -6.45
C LEU A 74 -2.23 1.06 -6.99
N PHE A 75 -1.01 0.66 -7.38
CA PHE A 75 -0.04 1.56 -7.97
C PHE A 75 -0.54 2.19 -9.28
N GLY A 76 -1.13 1.39 -10.17
CA GLY A 76 -1.76 1.89 -11.39
C GLY A 76 -2.88 2.90 -11.10
N ILE A 77 -3.80 2.57 -10.20
CA ILE A 77 -4.89 3.47 -9.80
C ILE A 77 -4.34 4.78 -9.24
N ALA A 78 -3.42 4.71 -8.27
CA ALA A 78 -2.82 5.89 -7.64
C ALA A 78 -2.12 6.81 -8.66
N ARG A 79 -1.47 6.22 -9.67
CA ARG A 79 -0.77 6.96 -10.73
C ARG A 79 -1.74 7.75 -11.61
N GLU A 80 -2.86 7.14 -11.99
CA GLU A 80 -3.86 7.74 -12.89
C GLU A 80 -4.79 8.76 -12.21
N LEU A 81 -4.88 8.77 -10.87
CA LEU A 81 -5.70 9.74 -10.15
C LEU A 81 -5.18 11.18 -10.31
N ASN A 82 -6.02 12.11 -10.77
CA ASN A 82 -5.67 13.54 -10.92
C ASN A 82 -5.88 14.36 -9.63
N SER A 83 -5.56 13.79 -8.47
CA SER A 83 -5.66 14.46 -7.17
C SER A 83 -4.29 14.59 -6.50
N ALA A 84 -4.09 15.65 -5.73
CA ALA A 84 -2.90 15.84 -4.90
C ALA A 84 -2.93 14.99 -3.62
N GLU A 85 -4.13 14.69 -3.11
CA GLU A 85 -4.36 13.89 -1.91
C GLU A 85 -5.30 12.72 -2.22
N ILE A 86 -5.09 11.58 -1.56
CA ILE A 86 -5.86 10.36 -1.70
C ILE A 86 -6.37 9.95 -0.32
N GLU A 87 -7.67 9.66 -0.23
CA GLU A 87 -8.29 9.06 0.96
C GLU A 87 -8.37 7.55 0.76
N LEU A 88 -7.95 6.80 1.77
CA LEU A 88 -8.05 5.34 1.81
C LEU A 88 -8.90 4.93 3.01
N GLU A 89 -9.98 4.22 2.72
CA GLU A 89 -10.89 3.67 3.71
C GLU A 89 -11.08 2.16 3.49
N VAL A 90 -11.10 1.42 4.59
CA VAL A 90 -11.48 0.01 4.64
C VAL A 90 -12.72 -0.08 5.51
N ASP A 91 -13.80 -0.52 4.90
CA ASP A 91 -15.05 -0.85 5.54
C ASP A 91 -15.09 -2.32 6.00
N ASP A 92 -16.06 -2.63 6.85
CA ASP A 92 -16.24 -3.97 7.44
C ASP A 92 -17.19 -4.85 6.61
N LYS A 93 -17.41 -4.52 5.32
CA LYS A 93 -18.35 -5.23 4.43
C LYS A 93 -17.66 -6.10 3.39
#